data_AF-A0A101JTM7-F1
#
_entry.id   AF-A0A101JTM7-F1
#
_cell.length_a   1.000
_cell.length_b   1.000
_cell.length_c   1.000
_cell.angle_alpha   90.00
_cell.angle_beta   90.00
_cell.angle_gamma   90.00
#
_symmetry.space_group_name_H-M   'P 1'
#
loop_
_entity.id
_entity.type
_entity.pdbx_description
1 polymer ?
#
loop_
_entity_poly.entity_id
_entity_poly.type
_entity_poly.pdbx_seq_one_letter_code
_entity_poly.pdbx_strand_id
1 'polypeptide(L)'
;MKIFPEPESRKRFMKNGLPVILAVAWAPIIWMLFMAIFAPLLLPFMKSFILVQVIVVPLAAVFLVFLLRLFRSLSGKFYGEKA
;
A
#
# COMPACT_ATOMS: atom_id res chain seq x y z
N MET A 1 -13.93 -12.58 22.39
CA MET A 1 -12.69 -11.89 22.84
C MET A 1 -12.77 -10.44 22.40
N LYS A 2 -12.56 -9.45 23.29
CA LYS A 2 -12.47 -8.04 22.88
C LYS A 2 -11.12 -7.83 22.19
N ILE A 3 -11.15 -7.52 20.90
CA ILE A 3 -9.94 -7.31 20.08
C ILE A 3 -9.12 -6.10 20.60
N PHE A 4 -9.78 -5.16 21.29
CA PHE A 4 -9.14 -4.04 21.98
C PHE A 4 -9.68 -3.96 23.42
N PRO A 5 -8.86 -4.26 24.44
CA PRO A 5 -9.28 -4.20 25.83
C PRO A 5 -9.45 -2.74 26.32
N GLU A 6 -8.70 -1.80 25.74
CA GLU A 6 -8.73 -0.38 26.13
C GLU A 6 -9.01 0.57 24.94
N PRO A 7 -9.76 1.67 25.14
CA PRO A 7 -10.09 2.62 24.07
C PRO A 7 -8.85 3.30 23.45
N GLU A 8 -7.77 3.50 24.22
CA GLU A 8 -6.51 4.05 23.70
C GLU A 8 -5.81 3.10 22.73
N SER A 9 -5.81 1.79 23.03
CA SER A 9 -5.24 0.76 22.15
C SER A 9 -5.94 0.74 20.79
N ARG A 10 -7.27 0.91 20.79
CA ARG A 10 -8.07 1.06 19.57
C ARG A 10 -7.66 2.31 18.81
N LYS A 11 -7.60 3.48 19.45
CA LYS A 11 -7.23 4.74 18.78
C LYS A 11 -5.84 4.68 18.13
N ARG A 12 -4.86 4.10 18.84
CA ARG A 12 -3.49 3.89 18.32
C ARG A 12 -3.46 2.95 17.13
N PHE A 13 -4.24 1.86 17.17
CA PHE A 13 -4.38 0.94 16.04
C PHE A 13 -5.04 1.61 14.83
N MET A 14 -6.10 2.41 15.03
CA MET A 14 -6.77 3.10 13.93
C MET A 14 -5.87 4.16 13.28
N LYS A 15 -5.03 4.84 14.06
CA LYS A 15 -4.11 5.87 13.53
C LYS A 15 -2.92 5.25 12.77
N ASN A 16 -2.36 4.15 13.28
CA ASN A 16 -1.08 3.61 12.77
C ASN A 16 -1.19 2.23 12.11
N GLY A 17 -2.01 1.33 12.65
CA GLY A 17 -2.16 -0.04 12.16
C GLY A 17 -3.08 -0.16 10.95
N LEU A 18 -4.23 0.55 10.97
CA LEU A 18 -5.20 0.52 9.89
C LEU A 18 -4.61 0.96 8.53
N PRO A 19 -3.84 2.07 8.42
CA PRO A 19 -3.20 2.44 7.16
C PRO A 19 -2.26 1.37 6.61
N VAL A 20 -1.54 0.66 7.50
CA VAL A 20 -0.59 -0.39 7.11
C VAL A 20 -1.32 -1.62 6.57
N ILE A 21 -2.32 -2.10 7.30
CA ILE A 21 -3.15 -3.23 6.87
C ILE A 21 -3.81 -2.92 5.53
N LEU A 22 -4.34 -1.70 5.37
CA LEU A 22 -4.97 -1.28 4.13
C LEU A 22 -3.96 -1.31 2.98
N ALA A 23 -2.77 -0.72 3.14
CA ALA A 23 -1.76 -0.76 2.09
C ALA A 23 -1.30 -2.18 1.74
N VAL A 24 -1.10 -3.06 2.73
CA VAL A 24 -0.73 -4.46 2.50
C VAL A 24 -1.84 -5.20 1.75
N ALA A 25 -3.11 -4.97 2.12
CA ALA A 25 -4.26 -5.56 1.43
C ALA A 25 -4.34 -5.12 -0.05
N TRP A 26 -3.91 -3.90 -0.36
CA TRP A 26 -3.86 -3.38 -1.73
C TRP A 26 -2.63 -3.82 -2.53
N ALA A 27 -1.58 -4.35 -1.89
CA ALA A 27 -0.34 -4.75 -2.55
C ALA A 27 -0.49 -5.69 -3.75
N PRO A 28 -1.22 -6.84 -3.65
CA PRO A 28 -1.39 -7.73 -4.79
C PRO A 28 -2.15 -7.06 -5.95
N ILE A 29 -3.15 -6.24 -5.65
CA ILE A 29 -3.95 -5.53 -6.66
C ILE A 29 -3.09 -4.51 -7.40
N ILE A 30 -2.30 -3.72 -6.66
CA ILE A 30 -1.37 -2.75 -7.23
C ILE A 30 -0.34 -3.48 -8.10
N TRP A 31 0.26 -4.56 -7.61
CA TRP A 31 1.22 -5.32 -8.40
C TRP A 31 0.60 -5.87 -9.70
N MET A 32 -0.60 -6.44 -9.64
CA MET A 32 -1.33 -6.90 -10.83
C MET A 32 -1.62 -5.76 -11.81
N LEU A 33 -2.02 -4.60 -11.31
CA LEU A 33 -2.27 -3.41 -12.14
C LEU A 33 -1.00 -2.96 -12.87
N PHE A 34 0.13 -2.86 -12.15
CA PHE A 34 1.40 -2.53 -12.76
C PHE A 34 1.84 -3.60 -13.77
N MET A 35 1.65 -4.89 -13.47
CA MET A 35 1.94 -5.96 -14.43
C MET A 35 1.09 -5.85 -15.69
N ALA A 36 -0.20 -5.57 -15.58
CA ALA A 36 -1.09 -5.42 -16.72
C ALA A 36 -0.70 -4.25 -17.63
N ILE A 37 -0.16 -3.17 -17.06
CA ILE A 37 0.28 -1.98 -17.81
C ILE A 37 1.68 -2.19 -18.40
N PHE A 38 2.64 -2.57 -17.57
CA PHE A 38 4.06 -2.55 -17.93
C PHE A 38 4.53 -3.84 -18.61
N ALA A 39 3.95 -5.01 -18.32
CA ALA A 39 4.41 -6.25 -18.95
C ALA A 39 4.21 -6.26 -20.48
N PRO A 40 3.06 -5.84 -21.04
CA PRO A 40 2.89 -5.74 -22.50
C PRO A 40 3.87 -4.76 -23.15
N LEU A 41 4.24 -3.70 -22.44
CA LEU A 41 5.20 -2.69 -22.92
C LEU A 41 6.64 -3.18 -22.86
N LEU A 42 7.04 -3.90 -21.80
CA LEU A 42 8.43 -4.23 -21.52
C LEU A 42 8.85 -5.62 -22.04
N LEU A 43 7.94 -6.61 -22.04
CA LEU A 43 8.26 -7.96 -22.49
C LEU A 43 8.79 -8.03 -23.93
N PRO A 44 8.29 -7.27 -24.91
CA PRO A 44 8.83 -7.30 -26.27
C PRO A 44 10.31 -6.90 -26.36
N PHE A 45 10.76 -5.98 -25.50
CA PHE A 45 12.13 -5.48 -25.49
C PHE A 45 13.06 -6.35 -24.63
N MET A 46 12.61 -6.72 -23.43
CA MET A 46 13.45 -7.42 -22.46
C MET A 46 13.47 -8.93 -22.65
N LYS A 47 12.43 -9.52 -23.28
CA LYS A 47 12.25 -10.95 -23.53
C LYS A 47 12.36 -11.86 -22.30
N SER A 48 12.41 -11.29 -21.10
CA SER A 48 12.56 -12.00 -19.83
C SER A 48 11.61 -11.43 -18.80
N PHE A 49 10.78 -12.31 -18.24
CA PHE A 49 9.84 -11.94 -17.19
C PHE A 49 10.54 -11.45 -15.92
N ILE A 50 11.72 -12.01 -15.61
CA ILE A 50 12.52 -11.61 -14.45
C ILE A 50 12.96 -10.14 -14.58
N LEU A 51 13.43 -9.73 -15.76
CA LEU A 51 13.85 -8.34 -16.00
C LEU A 51 12.67 -7.36 -15.91
N VAL A 52 11.47 -7.77 -16.33
CA VAL A 52 10.25 -6.97 -16.14
C VAL A 52 9.92 -6.81 -14.66
N GLN A 53 10.06 -7.87 -13.85
CA GLN A 53 9.83 -7.79 -12.40
C GLN A 53 10.81 -6.85 -11.70
N VAL A 54 12.06 -6.76 -12.16
CA VAL A 54 13.07 -5.81 -11.64
C VAL A 54 12.60 -4.35 -11.76
N ILE A 55 11.75 -4.03 -12.74
CA ILE A 55 11.18 -2.68 -12.92
C ILE A 55 9.84 -2.55 -12.19
N VAL A 56 8.97 -3.55 -12.33
CA VAL A 56 7.59 -3.51 -11.83
C VAL A 56 7.55 -3.54 -10.29
N VAL A 57 8.37 -4.38 -9.64
CA VAL A 57 8.35 -4.53 -8.18
C VAL A 57 8.76 -3.24 -7.47
N PRO A 58 9.86 -2.56 -7.82
CA PRO A 58 10.19 -1.26 -7.22
C PRO A 58 9.10 -0.21 -7.44
N LEU A 59 8.51 -0.14 -8.64
CA LEU A 59 7.42 0.80 -8.92
C LEU A 59 6.19 0.53 -8.05
N ALA A 60 5.78 -0.73 -7.93
CA ALA A 60 4.68 -1.14 -7.05
C ALA A 60 4.98 -0.81 -5.57
N ALA A 61 6.22 -1.02 -5.12
CA ALA A 61 6.65 -0.68 -3.77
C ALA A 61 6.61 0.82 -3.50
N VAL A 62 7.08 1.65 -4.44
CA VAL A 62 6.98 3.12 -4.35
C VAL A 62 5.52 3.56 -4.27
N PHE A 63 4.65 2.97 -5.10
CA PHE A 63 3.22 3.28 -5.08
C PHE A 63 2.56 2.86 -3.77
N LEU A 64 2.95 1.72 -3.18
CA LEU A 64 2.49 1.29 -1.86
C LEU A 64 2.93 2.23 -0.75
N VAL A 65 4.18 2.72 -0.78
CA VAL A 65 4.67 3.74 0.17
C VAL A 65 3.90 5.04 0.02
N PHE A 66 3.57 5.43 -1.22
CA PHE A 66 2.70 6.57 -1.48
C PHE A 66 1.30 6.36 -0.89
N LEU A 67 0.70 5.19 -1.10
CA LEU A 67 -0.61 4.81 -0.55
C LEU A 67 -0.61 4.85 0.99
N LEU A 68 0.44 4.33 1.62
CA LEU A 68 0.64 4.39 3.07
C LEU A 68 0.66 5.83 3.59
N ARG A 69 1.39 6.73 2.91
CA ARG A 69 1.44 8.14 3.27
C ARG A 69 0.08 8.81 3.09
N LEU A 70 -0.62 8.51 1.99
CA LEU A 70 -1.96 9.00 1.71
C LEU A 70 -2.94 8.56 2.81
N PHE A 71 -2.96 7.27 3.16
CA PHE A 71 -3.83 6.74 4.20
C PHE A 71 -3.49 7.28 5.59
N ARG A 72 -2.21 7.53 5.91
CA ARG A 72 -1.83 8.21 7.16
C ARG A 72 -2.27 9.66 7.19
N SER A 73 -2.15 10.39 6.08
CA SER A 73 -2.64 11.77 6.00
C SER A 73 -4.15 11.84 6.13
N LEU A 74 -4.87 10.93 5.46
CA LEU A 74 -6.32 10.81 5.59
C LEU A 74 -6.74 10.38 6.99
N SER A 75 -6.05 9.43 7.63
CA SER A 75 -6.35 9.04 9.01
C SER A 75 -6.13 10.21 9.97
N GLY A 76 -5.10 11.05 9.78
CA GLY A 76 -4.93 12.29 10.53
C GLY A 76 -6.11 13.26 10.37
N LYS A 77 -6.61 13.44 9.14
CA LYS A 77 -7.77 14.31 8.86
C LYS A 77 -9.09 13.76 9.40
N PHE A 78 -9.33 12.44 9.31
CA PHE A 78 -10.60 11.81 9.73
C PHE A 78 -10.65 11.48 11.23
N TYR A 79 -9.53 11.11 11.86
CA TYR A 79 -9.46 10.76 13.30
C TYR A 79 -9.11 11.94 14.21
N GLY A 80 -9.01 13.15 13.65
CA GLY A 80 -8.96 14.39 14.40
C GLY A 80 -7.54 14.79 14.80
N GLU A 81 -7.04 15.77 14.05
CA GLU A 81 -6.21 16.82 14.61
C GLU A 81 -6.99 18.13 14.43
N LYS A 82 -7.93 18.37 15.34
CA LYS A 82 -7.93 19.69 15.98
C LYS A 82 -6.77 19.62 16.97
N ALA A 83 -5.62 20.12 16.53
CA ALA A 83 -4.66 20.68 17.46
C ALA A 83 -5.31 21.89 18.15
#